data_AF-A0A920T722-F1
#
_entry.id   AF-A0A920T722-F1
#
_cell.length_a   1.000
_cell.length_b   1.000
_cell.length_c   1.000
_cell.angle_alpha   90.00
_cell.angle_beta   90.00
_cell.angle_gamma   90.00
#
_symmetry.space_group_name_H-M   'P 1'
#
loop_
_entity.id
_entity.type
_entity.pdbx_description
1 polymer ?
#
loop_
_entity_poly.entity_id
_entity_poly.type
_entity_poly.pdbx_seq_one_letter_code
_entity_poly.pdbx_strand_id
1 'polypeptide(L)'
;MKSEVESLVGKIDILVNNAGIEEYNYFQNYTLEYIQKITSVNLIAPMEITRQYLPELIQNGGHIVNICSLAAKKGESFNATYSSTKGGLALFTDALRQELHGSKVGISALFPGLVSDVGMFSDSQVKAPLILGTIPSKKVAKALLKAIKKNKPEVIINSGPLRPLLAINALFPNFGNWFARVTGITAFCRNRADLGE
;
A
#
# COMPACT_ATOMS: atom_id res chain seq x y z
N MET A 1 -12.04 22.28 -1.19
CA MET A 1 -11.54 20.97 -1.63
C MET A 1 -12.68 20.00 -1.97
N LYS A 2 -13.46 19.46 -1.02
CA LYS A 2 -14.56 18.53 -1.35
C LYS A 2 -15.56 19.10 -2.38
N SER A 3 -16.08 20.30 -2.13
CA SER A 3 -17.02 21.01 -3.03
C SER A 3 -16.43 21.35 -4.40
N GLU A 4 -15.12 21.56 -4.47
CA GLU A 4 -14.38 21.85 -5.71
C GLU A 4 -14.17 20.59 -6.54
N VAL A 5 -13.90 19.45 -5.89
CA VAL A 5 -13.86 18.15 -6.57
C VAL A 5 -15.25 17.79 -7.09
N GLU A 6 -16.29 17.96 -6.27
CA GLU A 6 -17.67 17.64 -6.66
C GLU A 6 -18.19 18.53 -7.80
N SER A 7 -17.74 19.79 -7.91
CA SER A 7 -18.09 20.63 -9.05
C SER A 7 -17.43 20.16 -10.36
N LEU A 8 -16.31 19.45 -10.29
CA LEU A 8 -15.57 18.95 -11.45
C LEU A 8 -16.05 17.57 -11.92
N VAL A 9 -16.32 16.65 -10.98
CA VAL A 9 -16.63 15.24 -11.31
C VAL A 9 -18.03 14.81 -10.89
N GLY A 10 -18.78 15.67 -10.22
CA GLY A 10 -20.06 15.33 -9.62
C GLY A 10 -19.89 14.44 -8.40
N LYS A 11 -20.86 13.54 -8.24
CA LYS A 11 -20.93 12.57 -7.15
C LYS A 11 -19.78 11.57 -7.21
N ILE A 12 -19.24 11.17 -6.05
CA ILE A 12 -18.18 10.16 -5.97
C ILE A 12 -18.78 8.78 -5.71
N ASP A 13 -18.63 7.86 -6.67
CA ASP A 13 -19.00 6.45 -6.50
C ASP A 13 -17.81 5.58 -6.06
N ILE A 14 -16.58 5.98 -6.43
CA ILE A 14 -15.36 5.22 -6.16
C ILE A 14 -14.27 6.17 -5.67
N LEU A 15 -13.77 5.92 -4.46
CA LEU A 15 -12.62 6.61 -3.90
C LEU A 15 -11.39 5.71 -3.96
N VAL A 16 -10.34 6.14 -4.65
CA VAL A 16 -9.06 5.41 -4.73
C VAL A 16 -7.96 6.23 -4.06
N ASN A 17 -7.59 5.85 -2.84
CA ASN A 17 -6.44 6.41 -2.14
C ASN A 17 -5.15 5.77 -2.68
N ASN A 18 -4.61 6.37 -3.74
CA ASN A 18 -3.42 5.89 -4.46
C ASN A 18 -2.14 6.67 -4.13
N ALA A 19 -2.26 7.98 -3.86
CA ALA A 19 -1.10 8.83 -3.64
C ALA A 19 -0.20 8.28 -2.52
N GLY A 20 1.10 8.35 -2.73
CA GLY A 20 2.09 7.92 -1.76
C GLY A 20 3.47 8.42 -2.10
N ILE A 21 4.32 8.51 -1.08
CA ILE A 21 5.76 8.77 -1.19
C ILE A 21 6.55 7.68 -0.45
N GLU A 22 7.79 7.48 -0.86
CA GLU A 22 8.73 6.50 -0.33
C GLU A 22 10.14 7.12 -0.35
N GLU A 23 11.00 6.72 0.58
CA GLU A 23 12.44 7.02 0.59
C GLU A 23 13.09 5.93 1.44
N TYR A 24 14.11 5.28 0.90
CA TYR A 24 14.95 4.35 1.61
C TYR A 24 16.05 5.13 2.32
N ASN A 25 16.14 4.95 3.64
CA ASN A 25 17.18 5.56 4.44
C ASN A 25 17.50 4.73 5.68
N TYR A 26 18.68 4.94 6.24
CA TYR A 26 18.98 4.46 7.58
C TYR A 26 18.06 5.20 8.56
N PHE A 27 17.41 4.47 9.46
CA PHE A 27 16.35 5.07 10.28
C PHE A 27 16.84 6.28 11.09
N GLN A 28 18.07 6.20 11.61
CA GLN A 28 18.69 7.29 12.37
C GLN A 28 18.98 8.56 11.53
N ASN A 29 18.88 8.47 10.20
CA ASN A 29 19.11 9.59 9.29
C ASN A 29 17.81 10.25 8.81
N TYR A 30 16.63 9.67 9.09
CA TYR A 30 15.37 10.35 8.75
C TYR A 30 15.20 11.60 9.62
N THR A 31 14.77 12.69 8.99
CA THR A 31 14.35 13.87 9.73
C THR A 31 12.92 13.70 10.23
N LEU A 32 12.56 14.43 11.28
CA LEU A 32 11.18 14.44 11.79
C LEU A 32 10.21 14.97 10.72
N GLU A 33 10.64 15.96 9.96
CA GLU A 33 9.85 16.56 8.88
C GLU A 33 9.51 15.53 7.81
N TYR A 34 10.48 14.67 7.43
CA TYR A 34 10.22 13.59 6.49
C TYR A 34 9.23 12.57 7.07
N ILE A 35 9.42 12.15 8.32
CA ILE A 35 8.51 11.20 9.02
C ILE A 35 7.08 11.76 9.05
N GLN A 36 6.92 13.04 9.36
CA GLN A 36 5.62 13.72 9.33
C GLN A 36 5.04 13.80 7.93
N LYS A 37 5.85 14.15 6.92
CA LYS A 37 5.43 14.22 5.52
C LYS A 37 4.94 12.88 4.99
N ILE A 38 5.71 11.80 5.15
CA ILE A 38 5.31 10.47 4.67
C ILE A 38 4.07 9.95 5.41
N THR A 39 3.97 10.19 6.72
CA THR A 39 2.76 9.85 7.49
C THR A 39 1.56 10.64 7.02
N SER A 40 1.74 11.92 6.73
CA SER A 40 0.66 12.80 6.25
C SER A 40 0.13 12.33 4.90
N VAL A 41 1.03 12.05 3.94
CA VAL A 41 0.63 11.66 2.58
C VAL A 41 0.10 10.23 2.53
N ASN A 42 0.79 9.27 3.15
CA ASN A 42 0.49 7.85 2.98
C ASN A 42 -0.63 7.33 3.89
N LEU A 43 -0.93 8.04 4.99
CA LEU A 43 -1.85 7.55 6.02
C LEU A 43 -2.94 8.57 6.39
N ILE A 44 -2.54 9.75 6.87
CA ILE A 44 -3.50 10.75 7.38
C ILE A 44 -4.40 11.26 6.24
N ALA A 45 -3.85 11.59 5.08
CA ALA A 45 -4.63 12.06 3.94
C ALA A 45 -5.68 11.04 3.46
N PRO A 46 -5.35 9.75 3.22
CA PRO A 46 -6.36 8.72 2.94
C PRO A 46 -7.47 8.60 3.99
N MET A 47 -7.12 8.68 5.28
CA MET A 47 -8.10 8.64 6.37
C MET A 47 -9.02 9.86 6.34
N GLU A 48 -8.46 11.05 6.18
CA GLU A 48 -9.22 12.30 6.17
C GLU A 48 -10.12 12.42 4.93
N ILE A 49 -9.62 12.07 3.75
CA ILE A 49 -10.42 12.04 2.51
C ILE A 49 -11.56 11.03 2.68
N THR A 50 -11.27 9.85 3.20
CA THR A 50 -12.30 8.85 3.51
C THR A 50 -13.34 9.42 4.46
N ARG A 51 -12.95 10.05 5.57
CA ARG A 51 -13.86 10.67 6.55
C ARG A 51 -14.80 11.70 5.91
N GLN A 52 -14.33 12.49 4.95
CA GLN A 52 -15.14 13.52 4.27
C GLN A 52 -16.14 12.95 3.25
N TYR A 53 -15.81 11.86 2.56
CA TYR A 53 -16.69 11.25 1.55
C TYR A 53 -17.55 10.09 2.09
N LEU A 54 -17.20 9.52 3.25
CA LEU A 54 -17.88 8.37 3.80
C LEU A 54 -19.40 8.57 4.02
N PRO A 55 -19.91 9.70 4.56
CA PRO A 55 -21.34 9.88 4.75
C PRO A 55 -22.14 9.75 3.44
N GLU A 56 -21.60 10.29 2.35
CA GLU A 56 -22.21 10.23 1.02
C GLU A 56 -22.17 8.81 0.45
N LEU A 57 -21.03 8.13 0.59
CA LEU A 57 -20.88 6.73 0.16
C LEU A 57 -21.83 5.80 0.92
N ILE A 58 -22.04 6.02 2.23
CA ILE A 58 -22.99 5.25 3.03
C ILE A 58 -24.42 5.42 2.50
N GLN A 59 -24.82 6.66 2.20
CA GLN A 59 -26.16 6.96 1.68
C GLN A 59 -26.38 6.34 0.29
N ASN A 60 -25.37 6.44 -0.57
CA ASN A 60 -25.51 6.20 -1.99
C ASN A 60 -25.01 4.83 -2.47
N GLY A 61 -24.20 4.17 -1.66
CA GLY A 61 -23.33 3.08 -2.11
C GLY A 61 -22.09 3.60 -2.85
N GLY A 62 -21.07 2.75 -2.88
CA GLY A 62 -19.81 3.06 -3.54
C GLY A 62 -18.69 2.14 -3.08
N HIS A 63 -17.45 2.48 -3.45
CA HIS A 63 -16.29 1.65 -3.11
C HIS A 63 -15.06 2.48 -2.74
N ILE A 64 -14.42 2.14 -1.62
CA ILE A 64 -13.15 2.72 -1.18
C ILE A 64 -12.03 1.71 -1.43
N VAL A 65 -10.99 2.13 -2.16
CA VAL A 65 -9.81 1.32 -2.43
C VAL A 65 -8.57 2.02 -1.87
N ASN A 66 -7.86 1.35 -0.98
CA ASN A 66 -6.60 1.82 -0.43
C ASN A 66 -5.42 1.05 -1.04
N ILE A 67 -4.52 1.78 -1.70
CA ILE A 67 -3.27 1.22 -2.24
C ILE A 67 -2.23 1.15 -1.12
N CYS A 68 -2.13 -0.02 -0.51
CA CYS A 68 -1.14 -0.37 0.49
C CYS A 68 0.17 -0.75 -0.22
N SER A 69 0.90 -1.74 0.30
CA SER A 69 2.11 -2.30 -0.30
C SER A 69 2.37 -3.69 0.27
N LEU A 70 3.12 -4.55 -0.42
CA LEU A 70 3.69 -5.74 0.21
C LEU A 70 4.50 -5.42 1.47
N ALA A 71 5.10 -4.23 1.57
CA ALA A 71 5.78 -3.72 2.76
C ALA A 71 4.86 -3.64 4.00
N ALA A 72 3.53 -3.56 3.80
CA ALA A 72 2.55 -3.60 4.88
C ALA A 72 2.36 -5.00 5.47
N LYS A 73 2.74 -6.06 4.74
CA LYS A 73 2.64 -7.46 5.19
C LYS A 73 3.94 -7.97 5.80
N LYS A 74 5.08 -7.42 5.38
CA LYS A 74 6.41 -7.67 5.95
C LYS A 74 7.22 -6.39 5.83
N GLY A 75 7.60 -5.80 6.96
CA GLY A 75 8.39 -4.57 6.96
C GLY A 75 9.70 -4.73 6.20
N GLU A 76 10.02 -3.72 5.40
CA GLU A 76 11.25 -3.63 4.61
C GLU A 76 12.33 -2.90 5.43
N SER A 77 13.52 -3.49 5.48
CA SER A 77 14.69 -2.83 6.09
C SER A 77 14.98 -1.51 5.37
N PHE A 78 15.48 -0.50 6.09
CA PHE A 78 15.74 0.85 5.54
C PHE A 78 14.51 1.58 4.98
N ASN A 79 13.31 1.07 5.21
CA ASN A 79 12.06 1.65 4.73
C ASN A 79 10.95 1.54 5.81
N ALA A 80 11.37 1.72 7.07
CA ALA A 80 10.53 1.47 8.25
C ALA A 80 9.35 2.44 8.34
N THR A 81 9.56 3.70 7.99
CA THR A 81 8.54 4.76 7.97
C THR A 81 7.46 4.44 6.93
N TYR A 82 7.85 4.15 5.70
CA TYR A 82 6.93 3.70 4.64
C TYR A 82 6.15 2.45 5.04
N SER A 83 6.85 1.40 5.49
CA SER A 83 6.24 0.15 5.94
C SER A 83 5.21 0.40 7.04
N SER A 84 5.51 1.29 7.99
CA SER A 84 4.60 1.67 9.07
C SER A 84 3.36 2.39 8.54
N THR A 85 3.51 3.34 7.62
CA THR A 85 2.37 4.07 7.04
C THR A 85 1.46 3.15 6.22
N LYS A 86 2.04 2.26 5.39
CA LYS A 86 1.27 1.31 4.58
C LYS A 86 0.65 0.19 5.43
N GLY A 87 1.30 -0.20 6.53
CA GLY A 87 0.75 -1.09 7.55
C GLY A 87 -0.44 -0.47 8.28
N GLY A 88 -0.31 0.79 8.70
CA GLY A 88 -1.41 1.57 9.29
C GLY A 88 -2.60 1.72 8.33
N LEU A 89 -2.34 1.98 7.05
CA LEU A 89 -3.39 2.09 6.04
C LEU A 89 -4.10 0.74 5.83
N ALA A 90 -3.37 -0.37 5.84
CA ALA A 90 -3.94 -1.71 5.72
C ALA A 90 -4.88 -2.03 6.90
N LEU A 91 -4.43 -1.78 8.13
CA LEU A 91 -5.26 -1.99 9.32
C LEU A 91 -6.46 -1.05 9.39
N PHE A 92 -6.30 0.21 8.99
CA PHE A 92 -7.41 1.15 8.84
C PHE A 92 -8.46 0.62 7.85
N THR A 93 -8.00 0.07 6.73
CA THR A 93 -8.89 -0.49 5.69
C THR A 93 -9.67 -1.69 6.22
N ASP A 94 -9.01 -2.58 6.95
CA ASP A 94 -9.65 -3.75 7.56
C ASP A 94 -10.67 -3.33 8.63
N ALA A 95 -10.29 -2.44 9.55
CA ALA A 95 -11.19 -1.93 10.59
C ALA A 95 -12.43 -1.25 10.01
N LEU A 96 -12.26 -0.37 9.02
CA LEU A 96 -13.38 0.33 8.39
C LEU A 96 -14.28 -0.64 7.60
N ARG A 97 -13.71 -1.69 7.00
CA ARG A 97 -14.51 -2.73 6.33
C ARG A 97 -15.43 -3.45 7.32
N GLN A 98 -14.96 -3.72 8.53
CA GLN A 98 -15.75 -4.35 9.58
C GLN A 98 -16.83 -3.40 10.11
N GLU A 99 -16.50 -2.13 10.31
CA GLU A 99 -17.45 -1.08 10.72
C GLU A 99 -18.61 -0.94 9.72
N LEU A 100 -18.32 -0.99 8.43
CA LEU A 100 -19.31 -0.81 7.37
C LEU A 100 -19.96 -2.12 6.89
N HIS A 101 -19.77 -3.22 7.63
CA HIS A 101 -20.40 -4.50 7.29
C HIS A 101 -21.93 -4.37 7.25
N GLY A 102 -22.55 -4.78 6.13
CA GLY A 102 -23.99 -4.64 5.90
C GLY A 102 -24.43 -3.32 5.26
N SER A 103 -23.50 -2.36 5.08
CA SER A 103 -23.75 -1.16 4.28
C SER A 103 -23.66 -1.43 2.78
N LYS A 104 -23.94 -0.40 1.97
CA LYS A 104 -23.76 -0.40 0.51
C LYS A 104 -22.33 -0.06 0.08
N VAL A 105 -21.39 0.10 1.03
CA VAL A 105 -20.02 0.54 0.76
C VAL A 105 -19.07 -0.67 0.71
N GLY A 106 -18.41 -0.85 -0.43
CA GLY A 106 -17.29 -1.80 -0.56
C GLY A 106 -15.98 -1.18 -0.10
N ILE A 107 -15.11 -1.98 0.53
CA ILE A 107 -13.80 -1.52 1.01
C ILE A 107 -12.72 -2.54 0.66
N SER A 108 -11.67 -2.13 -0.06
CA SER A 108 -10.59 -3.03 -0.49
C SER A 108 -9.21 -2.48 -0.20
N ALA A 109 -8.32 -3.35 0.32
CA ALA A 109 -6.89 -3.11 0.40
C ALA A 109 -6.15 -3.82 -0.74
N LEU A 110 -5.31 -3.10 -1.46
CA LEU A 110 -4.41 -3.66 -2.48
C LEU A 110 -2.98 -3.67 -1.95
N PHE A 111 -2.28 -4.79 -2.15
CA PHE A 111 -0.89 -4.99 -1.74
C PHE A 111 -0.04 -5.28 -2.97
N PRO A 112 0.28 -4.27 -3.80
CA PRO A 112 1.21 -4.44 -4.90
C PRO A 112 2.63 -4.68 -4.39
N GLY A 113 3.37 -5.51 -5.12
CA GLY A 113 4.84 -5.55 -5.05
C GLY A 113 5.47 -4.48 -5.95
N LEU A 114 6.73 -4.67 -6.30
CA LEU A 114 7.50 -3.73 -7.12
C LEU A 114 6.88 -3.55 -8.52
N VAL A 115 6.54 -2.31 -8.88
CA VAL A 115 5.91 -1.96 -10.17
C VAL A 115 6.97 -1.51 -11.17
N SER A 116 7.06 -2.16 -12.33
CA SER A 116 8.24 -2.06 -13.22
C SER A 116 8.23 -0.92 -14.24
N ASP A 117 7.07 -0.34 -14.52
CA ASP A 117 6.85 0.53 -15.69
C ASP A 117 6.48 1.98 -15.33
N VAL A 118 6.11 2.26 -14.07
CA VAL A 118 5.79 3.60 -13.57
C VAL A 118 6.05 3.70 -12.06
N GLY A 119 6.34 4.93 -11.60
CA GLY A 119 6.40 5.28 -10.18
C GLY A 119 7.67 4.84 -9.46
N MET A 120 7.60 4.80 -8.13
CA MET A 120 8.74 4.71 -7.19
C MET A 120 9.81 3.68 -7.55
N PHE A 121 9.42 2.49 -8.02
CA PHE A 121 10.38 1.44 -8.38
C PHE A 121 10.88 1.56 -9.82
N SER A 122 10.07 2.06 -10.75
CA SER A 122 10.53 2.31 -12.13
C SER A 122 11.56 3.44 -12.18
N ASP A 123 11.49 4.37 -11.24
CA ASP A 123 12.43 5.49 -11.11
C ASP A 123 13.71 5.09 -10.34
N SER A 124 13.74 3.88 -9.76
CA SER A 124 14.90 3.31 -9.07
C SER A 124 15.95 2.82 -10.06
N GLN A 125 17.22 2.98 -9.67
CA GLN A 125 18.38 2.44 -10.36
C GLN A 125 18.68 0.99 -9.93
N VAL A 126 17.92 0.43 -8.99
CA VAL A 126 18.18 -0.90 -8.40
C VAL A 126 17.31 -1.98 -9.05
N LYS A 127 17.95 -3.09 -9.43
CA LYS A 127 17.25 -4.27 -9.96
C LYS A 127 16.53 -5.04 -8.85
N ALA A 128 15.29 -5.43 -9.13
CA ALA A 128 14.51 -6.26 -8.21
C ALA A 128 15.16 -7.65 -8.03
N PRO A 129 15.23 -8.17 -6.79
CA PRO A 129 15.58 -9.55 -6.53
C PRO A 129 14.60 -10.50 -7.21
N LEU A 130 15.09 -11.62 -7.75
CA LEU A 130 14.26 -12.65 -8.39
C LEU A 130 13.10 -13.13 -7.51
N ILE A 131 13.34 -13.23 -6.20
CA ILE A 131 12.34 -13.67 -5.22
C ILE A 131 11.16 -12.70 -5.07
N LEU A 132 11.39 -11.40 -5.24
CA LEU A 132 10.35 -10.37 -5.22
C LEU A 132 9.69 -10.24 -6.59
N GLY A 133 10.52 -10.31 -7.65
CA GLY A 133 10.13 -10.02 -9.02
C GLY A 133 9.51 -8.63 -9.17
N THR A 134 8.86 -8.40 -10.30
CA THR A 134 8.15 -7.15 -10.59
C THR A 134 6.80 -7.42 -11.25
N ILE A 135 5.95 -6.41 -11.26
CA ILE A 135 4.66 -6.44 -11.93
C ILE A 135 4.45 -5.18 -12.79
N PRO A 136 3.75 -5.27 -13.93
CA PRO A 136 3.37 -4.07 -14.67
C PRO A 136 2.16 -3.39 -14.01
N SER A 137 2.09 -2.06 -14.12
CA SER A 137 1.00 -1.20 -13.63
C SER A 137 -0.38 -1.67 -14.11
N LYS A 138 -0.47 -2.15 -15.35
CA LYS A 138 -1.69 -2.74 -15.93
C LYS A 138 -2.21 -3.93 -15.12
N LYS A 139 -1.33 -4.71 -14.47
CA LYS A 139 -1.73 -5.81 -13.58
C LYS A 139 -2.35 -5.26 -12.29
N VAL A 140 -1.81 -4.17 -11.76
CA VAL A 140 -2.37 -3.47 -10.59
C VAL A 140 -3.75 -2.90 -10.91
N ALA A 141 -3.91 -2.20 -12.04
CA ALA A 141 -5.19 -1.65 -12.47
C ALA A 141 -6.26 -2.74 -12.67
N LYS A 142 -5.91 -3.86 -13.32
CA LYS A 142 -6.82 -5.01 -13.47
C LYS A 142 -7.22 -5.61 -12.11
N ALA A 143 -6.28 -5.69 -11.17
CA ALA A 143 -6.55 -6.20 -9.82
C ALA A 143 -7.47 -5.25 -9.05
N LEU A 144 -7.29 -3.93 -9.18
CA LEU A 144 -8.16 -2.90 -8.62
C LEU A 144 -9.60 -3.06 -9.11
N LEU A 145 -9.80 -3.14 -10.43
CA LEU A 145 -11.13 -3.33 -11.01
C LEU A 145 -11.78 -4.63 -10.53
N LYS A 146 -11.00 -5.70 -10.36
CA LYS A 146 -11.48 -6.98 -9.82
C LYS A 146 -11.82 -6.89 -8.34
N ALA A 147 -11.09 -6.09 -7.56
CA ALA A 147 -11.34 -5.86 -6.14
C ALA A 147 -12.68 -5.16 -5.94
N ILE A 148 -12.93 -4.10 -6.72
CA ILE A 148 -14.18 -3.34 -6.73
C ILE A 148 -15.35 -4.25 -7.13
N LYS A 149 -15.28 -4.87 -8.32
CA LYS A 149 -16.38 -5.71 -8.85
C LYS A 149 -16.77 -6.89 -7.96
N LYS A 150 -15.83 -7.41 -7.16
CA LYS A 150 -16.05 -8.59 -6.30
C LYS A 150 -16.06 -8.25 -4.81
N ASN A 151 -16.05 -6.96 -4.46
CA ASN A 151 -15.89 -6.47 -3.09
C ASN A 151 -14.85 -7.25 -2.26
N LYS A 152 -13.64 -7.42 -2.81
CA LYS A 152 -12.60 -8.21 -2.14
C LYS A 152 -12.00 -7.44 -0.96
N PRO A 153 -11.84 -8.06 0.22
CA PRO A 153 -11.18 -7.40 1.36
C PRO A 153 -9.72 -7.08 1.03
N GLU A 154 -8.98 -8.08 0.53
CA GLU A 154 -7.55 -7.95 0.24
C GLU A 154 -7.18 -8.53 -1.12
N VAL A 155 -6.31 -7.83 -1.84
CA VAL A 155 -5.74 -8.29 -3.11
C VAL A 155 -4.22 -8.10 -3.09
N ILE A 156 -3.49 -9.21 -2.95
CA ILE A 156 -2.04 -9.26 -3.11
C ILE A 156 -1.72 -9.39 -4.60
N ILE A 157 -0.83 -8.53 -5.09
CA ILE A 157 -0.48 -8.43 -6.51
C ILE A 157 1.03 -8.55 -6.62
N ASN A 158 1.51 -9.71 -7.05
CA ASN A 158 2.93 -9.97 -7.26
C ASN A 158 3.13 -10.96 -8.43
N SER A 159 4.37 -11.30 -8.74
CA SER A 159 4.76 -12.19 -9.85
C SER A 159 4.52 -13.69 -9.55
N GLY A 160 4.74 -14.15 -8.32
CA GLY A 160 4.61 -15.57 -7.91
C GLY A 160 3.65 -15.83 -6.74
N PRO A 161 3.53 -17.06 -6.21
CA PRO A 161 2.66 -17.34 -5.08
C PRO A 161 3.27 -16.88 -3.74
N LEU A 162 3.19 -15.58 -3.40
CA LEU A 162 3.75 -15.07 -2.14
C LEU A 162 2.89 -15.38 -0.91
N ARG A 163 1.60 -15.70 -1.11
CA ARG A 163 0.65 -15.83 0.01
C ARG A 163 1.05 -16.87 1.05
N PRO A 164 1.49 -18.10 0.68
CA PRO A 164 1.97 -19.07 1.66
C PRO A 164 3.19 -18.55 2.43
N LEU A 165 4.13 -17.87 1.75
CA LEU A 165 5.31 -17.30 2.40
C LEU A 165 4.93 -16.19 3.40
N LEU A 166 3.99 -15.31 3.04
CA LEU A 166 3.48 -14.28 3.94
C LEU A 166 2.76 -14.89 5.15
N ALA A 167 2.00 -15.98 4.96
CA ALA A 167 1.33 -16.69 6.04
C ALA A 167 2.34 -17.37 6.99
N ILE A 168 3.36 -18.04 6.45
CA ILE A 168 4.45 -18.61 7.24
C ILE A 168 5.17 -17.52 8.04
N ASN A 169 5.46 -16.37 7.42
CA ASN A 169 6.07 -15.25 8.12
C ASN A 169 5.19 -14.72 9.27
N ALA A 170 3.87 -14.67 9.09
CA ALA A 170 2.95 -14.23 10.13
C ALA A 170 2.91 -15.19 11.33
N LEU A 171 3.00 -16.50 11.08
CA LEU A 171 2.99 -17.53 12.13
C LEU A 171 4.37 -17.77 12.76
N PHE A 172 5.44 -17.60 11.97
CA PHE A 172 6.81 -17.92 12.33
C PHE A 172 7.75 -16.74 12.00
N PRO A 173 7.70 -15.64 12.78
CA PRO A 173 8.43 -14.41 12.47
C PRO A 173 9.95 -14.60 12.42
N ASN A 174 10.50 -15.51 13.25
CA ASN A 174 11.92 -15.84 13.23
C ASN A 174 12.36 -16.44 11.89
N PHE A 175 11.55 -17.32 11.31
CA PHE A 175 11.81 -17.88 9.99
C PHE A 175 11.77 -16.80 8.92
N GLY A 176 10.74 -15.93 8.93
CA GLY A 176 10.64 -14.84 7.95
C GLY A 176 11.80 -13.84 8.04
N ASN A 177 12.28 -13.54 9.26
CA ASN A 177 13.45 -12.68 9.47
C ASN A 177 14.74 -13.32 8.94
N TRP A 178 14.95 -14.60 9.20
CA TRP A 178 16.07 -15.35 8.64
C TRP A 178 15.99 -15.38 7.11
N PHE A 179 14.82 -15.71 6.55
CA PHE A 179 14.59 -15.79 5.11
C PHE A 179 14.94 -14.47 4.41
N ALA A 180 14.43 -13.34 4.89
CA ALA A 180 14.72 -12.02 4.30
C ALA A 180 16.21 -11.68 4.24
N ARG A 181 16.99 -12.10 5.26
CA ARG A 181 18.44 -11.89 5.33
C ARG A 181 19.19 -12.75 4.31
N VAL A 182 18.77 -14.00 4.11
CA VAL A 182 19.46 -14.95 3.22
C VAL A 182 19.06 -14.82 1.75
N THR A 183 17.88 -14.27 1.44
CA THR A 183 17.39 -14.15 0.05
C THR A 183 17.75 -12.83 -0.64
N GLY A 184 18.66 -12.04 -0.07
CA GLY A 184 19.12 -10.78 -0.67
C GLY A 184 18.13 -9.63 -0.61
N ILE A 185 16.97 -9.78 0.04
CA ILE A 185 15.97 -8.70 0.19
C ILE A 185 16.57 -7.56 1.04
N THR A 186 17.26 -7.90 2.13
CA THR A 186 17.92 -6.88 2.97
C THR A 186 19.05 -6.18 2.22
N ALA A 187 19.80 -6.88 1.37
CA ALA A 187 20.85 -6.27 0.56
C ALA A 187 20.28 -5.33 -0.51
N PHE A 188 19.17 -5.73 -1.15
CA PHE A 188 18.42 -4.88 -2.07
C PHE A 188 17.97 -3.57 -1.40
N CYS A 189 17.33 -3.65 -0.24
CA CYS A 189 16.86 -2.46 0.47
C CYS A 189 18.02 -1.56 0.93
N ARG A 190 19.13 -2.15 1.37
CA ARG A 190 20.35 -1.40 1.73
C ARG A 190 20.88 -0.63 0.53
N ASN A 191 20.97 -1.28 -0.63
CA ASN A 191 21.47 -0.62 -1.85
C ASN A 191 20.63 0.59 -2.24
N ARG A 192 19.29 0.52 -2.10
CA ARG A 192 18.41 1.67 -2.31
C ARG A 192 18.70 2.80 -1.34
N ALA A 193 18.91 2.48 -0.06
CA ALA A 193 19.25 3.45 0.97
C ALA A 193 20.61 4.12 0.73
N ASP A 194 21.62 3.36 0.30
CA ASP A 194 22.95 3.87 0.02
C ASP A 194 22.96 4.79 -1.23
N LEU A 195 22.00 4.63 -2.15
CA LEU A 195 21.80 5.48 -3.32
C LEU A 195 20.94 6.73 -3.04
N GLY A 196 20.31 6.83 -1.87
CA GLY A 196 19.40 7.93 -1.52
C GLY A 196 18.11 7.93 -2.37
N GLU A 197 17.61 6.75 -2.72
CA GLU A 197 16.34 6.57 -3.46
C GLU A 197 15.09 6.65 -2.59
#